data_AF-A0A971Y8K3-F1
#
_entry.id   AF-A0A971Y8K3-F1
#
_cell.length_a   1.000
_cell.length_b   1.000
_cell.length_c   1.000
_cell.angle_alpha   90.00
_cell.angle_beta   90.00
_cell.angle_gamma   90.00
#
_symmetry.space_group_name_H-M   'P 1'
#
loop_
_entity.id
_entity.type
_entity.pdbx_description
1 polymer ?
#
loop_
_entity_poly.entity_id
_entity_poly.type
_entity_poly.pdbx_seq_one_letter_code
_entity_poly.pdbx_strand_id
1 'polypeptide(L)' 'MLLDFIDIFLPAIIAAGEIQSELALFVVAVVFVMQIFYMSELGALILGSDIPVNFGELFVIFIERTIISLVLLAFNKI' A
#
# COMPACT_ATOMS: atom_id res chain seq x y z
N MET A 1 -14.76 7.42 11.49
CA MET A 1 -14.03 6.24 11.98
C MET A 1 -14.41 4.95 11.25
N LEU A 2 -15.67 4.49 11.29
CA LEU A 2 -16.03 3.21 10.63
C LEU A 2 -16.07 3.30 9.10
N LEU A 3 -16.54 4.43 8.55
CA LEU A 3 -16.55 4.67 7.10
C LEU A 3 -15.12 4.74 6.53
N ASP A 4 -14.26 5.53 7.18
CA ASP A 4 -12.86 5.68 6.78
C ASP A 4 -12.10 4.34 6.81
N PHE A 5 -12.46 3.46 7.76
CA PHE A 5 -11.94 2.10 7.81
C PHE A 5 -12.39 1.26 6.61
N ILE A 6 -13.66 1.33 6.23
CA ILE A 6 -14.21 0.61 5.06
C ILE A 6 -13.56 1.11 3.76
N ASP A 7 -13.30 2.41 3.65
CA ASP A 7 -12.71 3.01 2.45
C ASP A 7 -11.28 2.51 2.17
N ILE A 8 -10.53 2.11 3.19
CA ILE A 8 -9.19 1.49 3.03
C ILE A 8 -9.30 0.11 2.35
N PHE A 9 -10.41 -0.61 2.54
CA PHE A 9 -10.65 -1.93 1.94
C PHE A 9 -11.51 -1.88 0.67
N LEU A 10 -12.15 -0.76 0.37
CA LEU A 10 -13.06 -0.64 -0.76
C LEU A 10 -12.42 -1.11 -2.08
N PRO A 11 -11.15 -0.78 -2.40
CA PRO A 11 -10.53 -1.25 -3.63
C PRO A 11 -10.21 -2.75 -3.62
N ALA A 12 -9.94 -3.34 -2.46
CA ALA A 12 -9.81 -4.79 -2.33
C ALA A 12 -11.15 -5.50 -2.54
N ILE A 13 -12.26 -4.93 -2.05
CA ILE A 13 -13.62 -5.44 -2.26
C ILE A 13 -14.00 -5.36 -3.74
N ILE A 14 -13.68 -4.26 -4.41
CA ILE A 14 -13.90 -4.11 -5.86
C ILE A 14 -13.06 -5.12 -6.63
N ALA A 15 -11.79 -5.30 -6.27
CA ALA A 15 -10.90 -6.26 -6.90
C ALA A 15 -11.37 -7.71 -6.73
N ALA A 16 -12.06 -8.04 -5.63
CA ALA A 16 -12.64 -9.38 -5.42
C ALA A 16 -13.74 -9.74 -6.43
N GLY A 17 -14.36 -8.74 -7.07
CA GLY A 17 -15.34 -8.96 -8.14
C GLY A 17 -14.72 -9.33 -9.49
N GLU A 18 -13.43 -9.03 -9.70
CA GLU A 18 -12.73 -9.16 -10.99
C GLU A 18 -11.60 -10.22 -10.94
N ILE A 19 -10.95 -10.38 -9.78
CA ILE A 19 -9.80 -11.27 -9.59
C ILE A 19 -10.24 -12.63 -9.06
N GLN A 20 -10.08 -13.67 -9.88
CA GLN A 20 -10.43 -15.05 -9.50
C GLN A 20 -9.35 -15.75 -8.66
N SER A 21 -8.10 -15.30 -8.75
CA SER A 21 -7.00 -15.89 -7.98
C SER A 21 -6.97 -15.31 -6.57
N GLU A 22 -7.21 -16.15 -5.56
CA GLU A 22 -7.13 -15.76 -4.15
C GLU A 22 -5.77 -15.16 -3.78
N LEU A 23 -4.68 -15.72 -4.33
CA LEU A 23 -3.32 -15.19 -4.12
C LEU A 23 -3.18 -13.78 -4.72
N ALA A 24 -3.64 -13.56 -5.95
CA ALA A 24 -3.56 -12.24 -6.57
C ALA A 24 -4.42 -11.22 -5.82
N LEU A 25 -5.60 -11.61 -5.36
CA LEU A 25 -6.48 -10.77 -4.54
C LEU A 25 -5.81 -10.41 -3.21
N PHE A 26 -5.17 -11.37 -2.55
CA PHE A 26 -4.41 -11.14 -1.33
C PHE A 26 -3.25 -10.17 -1.56
N VAL A 27 -2.45 -10.37 -2.62
CA VAL A 27 -1.34 -9.49 -2.98
C VAL A 27 -1.84 -8.06 -3.19
N VAL A 28 -2.91 -7.89 -3.98
CA VAL A 28 -3.50 -6.56 -4.25
C VAL A 28 -4.02 -5.91 -2.97
N ALA A 29 -4.75 -6.65 -2.14
CA ALA A 29 -5.28 -6.12 -0.89
C ALA A 29 -4.16 -5.64 0.04
N VAL A 30 -3.11 -6.44 0.24
CA VAL A 30 -2.00 -6.09 1.13
C VAL A 30 -1.20 -4.90 0.59
N VAL A 31 -0.85 -4.89 -0.70
CA VAL A 31 -0.10 -3.78 -1.31
C VAL A 31 -0.89 -2.49 -1.22
N PHE A 32 -2.20 -2.53 -1.48
CA PHE A 32 -3.05 -1.35 -1.45
C PHE A 32 -3.14 -0.73 -0.06
N VAL A 33 -3.40 -1.54 0.97
CA VAL A 33 -3.40 -1.09 2.38
C VAL A 33 -2.07 -0.44 2.72
N MET A 34 -0.95 -1.08 2.34
CA MET A 34 0.39 -0.57 2.62
C MET A 34 0.70 0.75 1.91
N GLN A 35 0.13 0.98 0.72
CA GLN A 35 0.28 2.22 -0.04
C GLN A 35 -0.51 3.36 0.60
N ILE A 36 -1.78 3.13 0.96
CA ILE A 36 -2.61 4.14 1.64
C ILE A 36 -1.95 4.55 2.96
N PHE A 37 -1.57 3.60 3.81
CA PHE A 37 -0.95 3.93 5.10
C PHE A 37 0.34 4.75 4.93
N TYR A 38 1.16 4.40 3.94
CA TYR A 38 2.39 5.16 3.69
C TYR A 38 2.09 6.59 3.25
N MET A 39 1.16 6.80 2.31
CA MET A 39 0.89 8.14 1.81
C MET A 39 0.04 9.00 2.76
N SER A 40 -0.88 8.38 3.50
CA SER A 40 -1.85 9.10 4.35
C SER A 40 -1.35 9.37 5.76
N GLU A 41 -0.52 8.50 6.34
CA GLU A 41 -0.06 8.61 7.73
C GLU A 41 1.44 8.90 7.79
N LEU A 42 2.23 7.99 7.22
CA LEU A 42 3.69 8.02 7.38
C LEU A 42 4.34 9.12 6.54
N GLY A 43 3.80 9.43 5.35
CA GLY A 43 4.37 10.41 4.44
C GLY A 43 4.32 11.82 5.00
N ALA A 44 3.18 12.22 5.57
CA ALA A 44 3.04 13.49 6.27
C ALA A 44 3.92 13.56 7.52
N LEU A 45 4.03 12.46 8.27
CA LEU A 45 4.90 12.35 9.43
C LEU A 45 6.38 12.53 9.06
N ILE A 46 6.84 11.89 7.98
CA ILE A 46 8.23 11.98 7.51
C ILE A 46 8.54 13.43 7.10
N LEU A 47 7.68 14.06 6.31
CA LEU A 47 7.87 15.45 5.86
C LEU A 47 7.78 16.47 7.00
N GLY A 48 7.03 16.17 8.06
CA GLY A 48 6.90 17.01 9.25
C GLY A 48 7.96 16.75 10.33
N SER A 49 8.85 15.78 10.12
CA SER A 49 9.90 15.39 11.08
C SER A 49 11.28 15.91 10.68
N ASP A 50 12.27 15.77 11.57
CA ASP A 50 13.68 16.13 11.28
C ASP A 50 14.38 15.14 10.32
N ILE A 51 13.64 14.24 9.68
CA ILE A 51 14.17 13.32 8.67
C ILE A 51 14.44 14.14 7.39
N PRO A 52 15.69 14.22 6.91
CA PRO A 52 16.06 15.06 5.78
C PRO A 52 15.66 14.39 4.45
N VAL A 53 14.36 14.23 4.22
CA VAL A 53 13.79 13.61 3.02
C VAL A 53 12.85 14.60 2.35
N ASN A 54 13.05 14.84 1.07
CA ASN A 54 12.19 15.72 0.29
C ASN A 54 10.96 14.97 -0.28
N PHE A 55 9.95 15.70 -0.76
CA PHE A 55 8.74 15.11 -1.33
C PHE A 55 9.01 14.18 -2.53
N GLY A 56 10.01 14.49 -3.35
CA GLY A 56 10.40 13.66 -4.50
C GLY A 56 11.05 12.34 -4.07
N GLU A 57 11.94 12.38 -3.09
CA GLU A 57 12.57 11.20 -2.49
C GLU A 57 11.52 10.32 -1.80
N LEU A 58 10.55 10.93 -1.11
CA LEU A 58 9.43 10.21 -0.51
C LEU A 58 8.63 9.42 -1.56
N PHE A 59 8.44 10.01 -2.75
CA PHE A 59 7.78 9.34 -3.87
C PHE A 59 8.63 8.22 -4.48
N VAL A 60 9.95 8.39 -4.57
CA VAL A 60 10.86 7.32 -4.99
C VAL A 60 10.78 6.12 -4.02
N ILE A 61 10.85 6.39 -2.72
CA ILE A 61 10.72 5.36 -1.66
C ILE A 61 9.36 4.66 -1.76
N PHE A 62 8.28 5.39 -2.08
CA PHE A 62 6.95 4.80 -2.29
C PHE A 62 6.93 3.76 -3.42
N ILE A 63 7.58 4.07 -4.55
CA ILE A 63 7.68 3.16 -5.69
C ILE A 63 8.57 1.96 -5.36
N GLU A 64 9.75 2.19 -4.78
CA GLU A 64 10.66 1.12 -4.38
C GLU A 64 9.99 0.14 -3.41
N ARG A 65 9.34 0.67 -2.38
CA ARG A 65 8.60 -0.12 -1.39
C ARG A 65 7.47 -0.92 -2.04
N THR A 66 6.74 -0.31 -2.98
CA THR A 66 5.68 -1.01 -3.73
C THR A 66 6.24 -2.18 -4.54
N ILE A 67 7.35 -1.98 -5.26
CA ILE A 67 7.99 -3.04 -6.06
C ILE A 67 8.49 -4.16 -5.15
N ILE A 68 9.19 -3.83 -4.06
CA ILE A 68 9.69 -4.82 -3.10
C ILE A 68 8.52 -5.60 -2.49
N SER A 69 7.43 -4.94 -2.09
CA SER A 69 6.24 -5.61 -1.56
C SER A 69 5.60 -6.56 -2.57
N LEU A 70 5.45 -6.14 -3.83
CA LEU A 70 4.90 -6.98 -4.90
C LEU A 70 5.76 -8.23 -5.13
N VAL A 71 7.08 -8.07 -5.21
CA VAL A 71 8.01 -9.20 -5.38
C VAL A 71 7.93 -10.13 -4.17
N LEU A 72 7.97 -9.60 -2.94
CA LEU A 72 7.93 -10.44 -1.74
C LEU A 72 6.62 -11.23 -1.62
N LEU A 73 5.48 -10.61 -1.91
CA LEU A 73 4.16 -11.25 -1.79
C LEU A 73 3.84 -12.19 -2.95
N ALA A 74 4.29 -11.87 -4.17
CA ALA A 74 4.04 -12.72 -5.33
C ALA A 74 4.97 -13.94 -5.40
N PHE A 75 6.21 -13.83 -4.90
CA PHE A 75 7.19 -14.92 -4.96
C PHE A 75 7.24 -15.79 -3.71
N ASN A 76 6.98 -15.25 -2.51
CA ASN A 76 6.81 -16.11 -1.35
C ASN A 76 5.45 -16.81 -1.48
N LYS A 77 5.50 -18.13 -1.70
CA LYS A 77 4.37 -19.02 -1.41
C LYS A 77 4.14 -19.02 0.10
N ILE A 78 3.51 -17.98 0.60
CA ILE A 78 2.82 -18.00 1.90
C ILE A 78 1.55 -18.85 1.72
#